data_AF-A0A948RMB5-F1
#
_entry.id   AF-A0A948RMB5-F1
#
_cell.length_a   1.000
_cell.length_b   1.000
_cell.length_c   1.000
_cell.angle_alpha   90.00
_cell.angle_beta   90.00
_cell.angle_gamma   90.00
#
_symmetry.space_group_name_H-M   'P 1'
#
loop_
_entity.id
_entity.type
_entity.pdbx_description
1 polymer ?
#
loop_
_entity_poly.entity_id
_entity_poly.type
_entity_poly.pdbx_seq_one_letter_code
_entity_poly.pdbx_strand_id
1 'polypeptide(L)'
;MIKKTLKRGAALFLAGAIDGSLGVLLVFAFSKIFHHPVSFWIYLAGIILALIPDIDLFIQKIFEKRCDGNHRKYLHYPLFIFPLFFFLSFFSLFWAYLVCLCLITHFIHDSGGNEENRWGIKWLWPFSDNYYQFFGKKRRKFSVILEWTPREIEKRVSENWDSWLSKNYLKFPAESFVGILLGIFALIIVFWRGG
;
A
#
# COMPACT_ATOMS: atom_id res chain seq x y z
N MET A 1 9.97 7.93 26.89
CA MET A 1 8.74 7.38 26.27
C MET A 1 8.27 8.18 25.06
N ILE A 2 8.06 9.50 25.19
CA ILE A 2 7.55 10.40 24.12
C ILE A 2 8.33 10.31 22.80
N LYS A 3 9.67 10.34 22.85
CA LYS A 3 10.53 10.23 21.65
C LYS A 3 10.31 8.94 20.84
N LYS A 4 9.96 7.82 21.50
CA LYS A 4 9.74 6.54 20.82
C LYS A 4 8.40 6.52 20.09
N THR A 5 7.35 7.04 20.74
CA THR A 5 6.02 7.17 20.14
C THR A 5 6.03 8.10 18.93
N LEU A 6 6.70 9.25 19.04
CA LEU A 6 6.80 10.21 17.93
C LEU A 6 7.52 9.61 16.71
N LYS A 7 8.63 8.90 16.93
CA LYS A 7 9.36 8.20 15.85
C LYS A 7 8.51 7.16 15.15
N ARG A 8 7.72 6.38 15.91
CA ARG A 8 6.80 5.39 15.33
C ARG A 8 5.69 6.05 14.51
N GLY A 9 5.12 7.14 15.01
CA GLY A 9 4.12 7.91 14.28
C GLY A 9 4.66 8.45 12.96
N ALA A 10 5.87 9.03 12.97
CA ALA A 10 6.52 9.52 11.77
C ALA A 10 6.82 8.39 10.75
N ALA A 11 7.31 7.24 11.22
CA ALA A 11 7.58 6.10 10.36
C ALA A 11 6.30 5.54 9.71
N LEU A 12 5.21 5.43 10.48
CA LEU A 12 3.90 5.01 9.97
C LEU A 12 3.32 6.01 8.97
N PHE A 13 3.46 7.31 9.25
CA PHE A 13 3.05 8.35 8.32
C PHE A 13 3.82 8.23 6.98
N LEU A 14 5.13 8.04 7.04
CA LEU A 14 5.96 7.86 5.85
C LEU A 14 5.62 6.56 5.10
N ALA A 15 5.25 5.50 5.82
CA ALA A 15 4.82 4.24 5.22
C ALA A 15 3.56 4.41 4.37
N GLY A 16 2.53 5.07 4.91
CA GLY A 16 1.28 5.32 4.18
C GLY A 16 1.34 6.53 3.23
N ALA A 17 2.42 7.31 3.22
CA ALA A 17 2.49 8.55 2.46
C ALA A 17 2.38 8.31 0.94
N ILE A 18 3.02 7.27 0.42
CA ILE A 18 2.99 6.96 -1.02
C ILE A 18 1.57 6.58 -1.43
N ASP A 19 0.98 5.57 -0.79
CA ASP A 19 -0.36 5.08 -1.16
C ASP A 19 -1.44 6.13 -0.91
N GLY A 20 -1.38 6.84 0.22
CA GLY A 20 -2.30 7.94 0.50
C GLY A 20 -2.22 9.04 -0.56
N SER A 21 -1.01 9.42 -0.99
CA SER A 21 -0.83 10.42 -2.05
C SER A 21 -1.34 9.92 -3.40
N LEU A 22 -1.09 8.65 -3.75
CA LEU A 22 -1.65 8.02 -4.95
C LEU A 22 -3.19 8.03 -4.91
N GLY A 23 -3.80 7.80 -3.75
CA GLY A 23 -5.24 7.94 -3.55
C GLY A 23 -5.75 9.34 -3.92
N VAL A 24 -5.08 10.40 -3.47
CA VAL A 24 -5.42 11.79 -3.83
C VAL A 24 -5.28 12.04 -5.34
N LEU A 25 -4.20 11.56 -5.95
CA LEU A 25 -3.95 11.72 -7.38
C LEU A 25 -4.99 11.00 -8.23
N LEU A 26 -5.36 9.78 -7.84
CA LEU A 26 -6.41 9.00 -8.50
C LEU A 26 -7.76 9.71 -8.39
N VAL A 27 -8.13 10.22 -7.20
CA VAL A 27 -9.35 11.02 -7.02
C VAL A 27 -9.36 12.21 -7.98
N PHE A 28 -8.28 12.99 -8.03
CA PHE A 28 -8.21 14.16 -8.89
C PHE A 28 -8.38 13.80 -10.37
N ALA A 29 -7.62 12.82 -10.84
CA ALA A 29 -7.67 12.37 -12.23
C ALA A 29 -9.04 11.82 -12.61
N PHE A 30 -9.61 10.94 -11.78
CA PHE A 30 -10.90 10.29 -12.09
C PHE A 30 -12.08 11.21 -11.91
N SER A 31 -12.00 12.18 -11.00
CA SER A 31 -13.05 13.20 -10.89
C SER A 31 -13.12 14.07 -12.16
N LYS A 32 -11.98 14.36 -12.79
CA LYS A 32 -11.94 15.03 -14.10
C LYS A 32 -12.53 14.17 -15.21
N ILE A 33 -12.18 12.89 -15.27
CA ILE A 33 -12.67 11.95 -16.31
C ILE A 33 -14.19 11.74 -16.21
N PHE A 34 -14.71 11.55 -15.01
CA PHE A 34 -16.13 11.27 -14.77
C PHE A 34 -16.98 12.53 -14.55
N HIS A 35 -16.37 13.72 -14.67
CA HIS A 35 -17.00 15.00 -14.30
C HIS A 35 -17.62 14.98 -12.89
N HIS A 36 -17.01 14.23 -11.97
CA HIS A 36 -17.46 14.13 -10.59
C HIS A 36 -16.98 15.37 -9.82
N PRO A 37 -17.85 16.04 -9.04
CA PRO A 37 -17.43 17.19 -8.24
C PRO A 37 -16.36 16.74 -7.24
N VAL A 38 -15.25 17.47 -7.17
CA VAL A 38 -14.21 17.24 -6.16
C VAL A 38 -14.55 17.96 -4.87
N SER A 39 -14.27 17.33 -3.75
CA SER A 39 -14.35 17.95 -2.44
C SER A 39 -13.28 17.36 -1.53
N PHE A 40 -13.00 18.04 -0.43
CA PHE A 40 -12.10 17.53 0.61
C PHE A 40 -12.46 16.09 1.04
N TRP A 41 -13.75 15.78 1.15
CA TRP A 41 -14.23 14.47 1.57
C TRP A 41 -13.93 13.36 0.57
N ILE A 42 -13.92 13.66 -0.73
CA ILE A 42 -13.62 12.66 -1.76
C ILE A 42 -12.11 12.39 -1.79
N TYR A 43 -11.27 13.42 -1.56
CA TYR A 43 -9.84 13.20 -1.36
C TYR A 43 -9.56 12.33 -0.14
N LEU A 44 -10.23 12.61 0.99
CA LEU A 44 -10.13 11.78 2.19
C LEU A 44 -10.57 10.33 1.92
N ALA A 45 -11.64 10.14 1.15
CA ALA A 45 -12.07 8.81 0.72
C ALA A 45 -10.98 8.11 -0.11
N GLY A 46 -10.35 8.80 -1.06
CA GLY A 46 -9.23 8.25 -1.84
C GLY A 46 -8.05 7.81 -0.97
N ILE A 47 -7.67 8.62 0.03
CA ILE A 47 -6.62 8.25 0.99
C ILE A 47 -7.01 6.99 1.76
N ILE A 48 -8.23 6.94 2.30
CA ILE A 48 -8.71 5.79 3.06
C ILE A 48 -8.72 4.54 2.18
N LEU A 49 -9.27 4.62 0.96
CA LEU A 49 -9.35 3.51 0.03
C LEU A 49 -7.96 2.97 -0.35
N ALA A 50 -6.98 3.85 -0.54
CA ALA A 50 -5.61 3.46 -0.85
C ALA A 50 -4.87 2.82 0.34
N LEU A 51 -5.32 3.05 1.58
CA LEU A 51 -4.71 2.52 2.80
C LEU A 51 -5.51 1.37 3.44
N ILE A 52 -6.67 1.01 2.90
CA ILE A 52 -7.50 -0.08 3.43
C ILE A 52 -6.71 -1.40 3.57
N PRO A 53 -5.88 -1.82 2.60
CA PRO A 53 -5.16 -3.09 2.74
C PRO A 53 -4.22 -3.12 3.96
N ASP A 54 -3.62 -1.97 4.33
CA ASP A 54 -2.73 -1.84 5.49
C ASP A 54 -3.44 -1.99 6.84
N ILE A 55 -4.79 -2.06 6.87
CA ILE A 55 -5.53 -2.44 8.08
C ILE A 55 -5.07 -3.81 8.60
N ASP A 56 -4.50 -4.65 7.72
CA ASP A 56 -3.77 -5.87 8.03
C ASP A 56 -2.79 -5.73 9.20
N LEU A 57 -2.09 -4.60 9.31
CA LEU A 57 -1.17 -4.32 10.43
C LEU A 57 -1.88 -4.34 11.77
N PHE A 58 -3.08 -3.77 11.84
CA PHE A 58 -3.89 -3.73 13.04
C PHE A 58 -4.53 -5.09 13.32
N ILE A 59 -5.00 -5.79 12.28
CA ILE A 59 -5.52 -7.15 12.39
C ILE A 59 -4.45 -8.07 12.97
N GLN A 60 -3.24 -8.07 12.40
CA GLN A 60 -2.12 -8.85 12.89
C GLN A 60 -1.80 -8.52 14.36
N LYS A 61 -1.79 -7.24 14.72
CA LYS A 61 -1.55 -6.81 16.11
C LYS A 61 -2.62 -7.31 17.08
N ILE A 62 -3.89 -7.29 16.69
CA ILE A 62 -5.01 -7.72 17.53
C ILE A 62 -5.02 -9.24 17.69
N PHE A 63 -4.90 -9.99 16.60
CA PHE A 63 -5.07 -11.44 16.60
C PHE A 63 -3.79 -12.22 16.90
N GLU A 64 -2.64 -11.75 16.41
CA GLU A 64 -1.36 -12.45 16.59
C GLU A 64 -0.50 -11.86 17.72
N LYS A 65 -0.94 -10.75 18.33
CA LYS A 65 -0.21 -10.01 19.38
C LYS A 65 1.22 -9.61 18.96
N ARG A 66 1.47 -9.54 17.66
CA ARG A 66 2.73 -9.12 17.04
C ARG A 66 2.43 -8.23 15.85
N CYS A 67 3.41 -7.43 15.46
CA CYS A 67 3.35 -6.62 14.27
C CYS A 67 4.73 -6.72 13.63
N ASP A 68 4.79 -7.20 12.41
CA ASP A 68 6.04 -7.40 11.68
C ASP A 68 5.86 -7.04 10.20
N GLY A 69 6.93 -7.17 9.42
CA GLY A 69 6.89 -6.91 7.98
C GLY A 69 5.97 -7.86 7.20
N ASN A 70 5.44 -8.92 7.83
CA ASN A 70 4.54 -9.91 7.24
C ASN A 70 3.07 -9.66 7.56
N HIS A 71 2.67 -8.40 7.60
CA HIS A 71 1.29 -8.01 7.86
C HIS A 71 0.34 -8.41 6.71
N ARG A 72 0.85 -8.61 5.49
CA ARG A 72 0.11 -8.82 4.22
C ARG A 72 -0.64 -10.16 4.09
N LYS A 73 -1.27 -10.61 5.18
CA LYS A 73 -1.85 -11.95 5.34
C LYS A 73 -3.37 -11.96 5.20
N TYR A 74 -4.08 -10.83 5.31
CA TYR A 74 -5.55 -10.86 5.40
C TYR A 74 -6.28 -10.09 4.29
N LEU A 75 -5.75 -8.96 3.83
CA LEU A 75 -6.44 -8.12 2.84
C LEU A 75 -5.68 -8.00 1.50
N HIS A 76 -4.46 -8.51 1.42
CA HIS A 76 -3.59 -8.40 0.24
C HIS A 76 -3.85 -9.49 -0.81
N TYR A 77 -5.09 -9.51 -1.31
CA TYR A 77 -5.62 -10.53 -2.22
C TYR A 77 -6.22 -9.90 -3.49
N PRO A 78 -5.39 -9.60 -4.52
CA PRO A 78 -5.81 -8.83 -5.69
C PRO A 78 -6.99 -9.41 -6.47
N LEU A 79 -7.18 -10.73 -6.51
CA LEU A 79 -8.30 -11.32 -7.26
C LEU A 79 -9.68 -10.95 -6.69
N PHE A 80 -9.79 -10.52 -5.44
CA PHE A 80 -11.05 -10.00 -4.90
C PHE A 80 -11.45 -8.63 -5.45
N ILE A 81 -10.53 -7.91 -6.12
CA ILE A 81 -10.87 -6.65 -6.80
C ILE A 81 -11.93 -6.89 -7.87
N PHE A 82 -11.87 -8.00 -8.63
CA PHE A 82 -12.82 -8.25 -9.72
C PHE A 82 -14.29 -8.35 -9.27
N PRO A 83 -14.67 -9.21 -8.30
CA PRO A 83 -16.03 -9.24 -7.80
C PRO A 83 -16.44 -7.93 -7.12
N LEU A 84 -15.50 -7.26 -6.44
CA LEU A 84 -15.76 -5.94 -5.83
C LEU A 84 -16.09 -4.88 -6.89
N PHE A 85 -15.30 -4.81 -7.97
CA PHE A 85 -15.55 -3.93 -9.11
C PHE A 85 -16.93 -4.19 -9.70
N PHE A 86 -17.21 -5.46 -10.01
CA PHE A 86 -18.48 -5.86 -10.60
C PHE A 86 -19.66 -5.43 -9.71
N PHE A 87 -19.58 -5.69 -8.41
CA PHE A 87 -20.61 -5.27 -7.46
C PHE A 87 -20.78 -3.75 -7.39
N LEU A 88 -19.70 -3.00 -7.26
CA LEU A 88 -19.76 -1.53 -7.18
C LEU A 88 -20.26 -0.89 -8.48
N SER A 89 -20.02 -1.53 -9.64
CA SER A 89 -20.44 -1.02 -10.94
C SER A 89 -21.96 -0.90 -11.10
N PHE A 90 -22.74 -1.65 -10.31
CA PHE A 90 -24.20 -1.52 -10.26
C PHE A 90 -24.68 -0.23 -9.59
N PHE A 91 -23.83 0.41 -8.77
CA PHE A 91 -24.19 1.61 -8.02
C PHE A 91 -23.56 2.86 -8.60
N SER A 92 -22.27 2.79 -8.95
CA SER A 92 -21.54 3.93 -9.52
C SER A 92 -20.25 3.46 -10.18
N LEU A 93 -20.11 3.74 -11.48
CA LEU A 93 -18.87 3.48 -12.21
C LEU A 93 -17.70 4.28 -11.63
N PHE A 94 -17.92 5.54 -11.25
CA PHE A 94 -16.88 6.38 -10.64
C PHE A 94 -16.28 5.71 -9.40
N TRP A 95 -17.12 5.28 -8.45
CA TRP A 95 -16.64 4.62 -7.23
C TRP A 95 -16.05 3.23 -7.51
N ALA A 96 -16.62 2.47 -8.45
CA ALA A 96 -16.08 1.18 -8.84
C ALA A 96 -14.64 1.30 -9.35
N TYR A 97 -14.38 2.22 -10.29
CA TYR A 97 -13.04 2.48 -10.81
C TYR A 97 -12.11 3.05 -9.73
N LEU A 98 -12.56 4.03 -8.95
CA LEU A 98 -11.72 4.66 -7.93
C LEU A 98 -11.26 3.64 -6.88
N VAL A 99 -12.17 2.82 -6.34
CA VAL A 99 -11.83 1.76 -5.37
C VAL A 99 -10.82 0.79 -5.97
N CYS A 100 -11.10 0.29 -7.19
CA CYS A 100 -10.24 -0.72 -7.79
C CYS A 100 -8.86 -0.18 -8.15
N LEU A 101 -8.79 1.09 -8.57
CA LEU A 101 -7.52 1.73 -8.86
C LEU A 101 -6.71 2.00 -7.59
N CYS A 102 -7.33 2.50 -6.52
CA CYS A 102 -6.66 2.66 -5.24
C CYS A 102 -6.07 1.32 -4.75
N LEU A 103 -6.86 0.25 -4.80
CA LEU A 103 -6.43 -1.09 -4.37
C LEU A 103 -5.33 -1.65 -5.29
N ILE A 104 -5.49 -1.58 -6.62
CA ILE A 104 -4.47 -2.13 -7.52
C ILE A 104 -3.16 -1.35 -7.44
N THR A 105 -3.20 -0.02 -7.28
CA THR A 105 -1.97 0.77 -7.12
C THR A 105 -1.26 0.44 -5.82
N HIS A 106 -2.02 0.25 -4.73
CA HIS A 106 -1.47 -0.21 -3.46
C HIS A 106 -0.82 -1.58 -3.62
N PHE A 107 -1.52 -2.54 -4.24
CA PHE A 107 -0.99 -3.89 -4.47
C PHE A 107 0.24 -3.92 -5.36
N ILE A 108 0.32 -3.07 -6.39
CA ILE A 108 1.51 -2.92 -7.23
C ILE A 108 2.66 -2.33 -6.42
N HIS A 109 2.41 -1.28 -5.64
CA HIS A 109 3.41 -0.67 -4.76
C HIS A 109 3.97 -1.70 -3.78
N ASP A 110 3.10 -2.47 -3.14
CA ASP A 110 3.47 -3.52 -2.19
C ASP A 110 4.18 -4.70 -2.85
N SER A 111 3.94 -4.95 -4.13
CA SER A 111 4.67 -5.94 -4.92
C SER A 111 6.06 -5.47 -5.31
N GLY A 112 6.28 -4.16 -5.41
CA GLY A 112 7.53 -3.56 -5.82
C GLY A 112 8.60 -3.58 -4.73
N GLY A 113 9.84 -3.40 -5.17
CA GLY A 113 10.99 -3.18 -4.28
C GLY A 113 12.12 -4.16 -4.52
N ASN A 114 13.34 -3.66 -4.39
CA ASN A 114 14.59 -4.35 -4.65
C ASN A 114 15.26 -4.88 -3.36
N GLU A 115 14.62 -4.71 -2.21
CA GLU A 115 15.17 -5.06 -0.90
C GLU A 115 14.96 -6.53 -0.54
N GLU A 116 15.91 -7.10 0.20
CA GLU A 116 15.95 -8.52 0.60
C GLU A 116 14.82 -8.95 1.57
N ASN A 117 14.07 -7.97 2.09
CA ASN A 117 12.97 -8.12 3.04
C ASN A 117 11.59 -7.87 2.42
N ARG A 118 11.48 -7.85 1.08
CA ARG A 118 10.20 -7.77 0.38
C ARG A 118 9.94 -9.06 -0.37
N TRP A 119 8.74 -9.62 -0.23
CA TRP A 119 8.29 -10.83 -0.91
C TRP A 119 7.01 -10.64 -1.73
N GLY A 120 6.49 -9.40 -1.78
CA GLY A 120 5.30 -9.05 -2.54
C GLY A 120 4.00 -9.49 -1.85
N ILE A 121 3.00 -9.87 -2.64
CA ILE A 121 1.64 -10.24 -2.17
C ILE A 121 1.12 -11.47 -2.93
N LYS A 122 0.01 -12.05 -2.44
CA LYS A 122 -0.59 -13.24 -3.05
C LYS A 122 -1.53 -12.90 -4.21
N TRP A 123 -0.95 -12.48 -5.34
CA TRP A 123 -1.67 -12.12 -6.56
C TRP A 123 -2.64 -13.19 -7.07
N LEU A 124 -2.33 -14.48 -6.84
CA LEU A 124 -3.09 -15.60 -7.37
C LEU A 124 -3.93 -16.34 -6.31
N TRP A 125 -4.04 -15.82 -5.10
CA TRP A 125 -4.94 -16.40 -4.09
C TRP A 125 -6.40 -16.28 -4.56
N PRO A 126 -7.27 -17.30 -4.42
CA PRO A 126 -7.10 -18.53 -3.61
C PRO A 126 -6.48 -19.73 -4.34
N PHE A 127 -6.03 -19.58 -5.58
CA PHE A 127 -5.48 -20.68 -6.37
C PHE A 127 -4.02 -21.01 -6.02
N SER A 128 -3.30 -20.07 -5.41
CA SER A 128 -1.93 -20.25 -4.93
C SER A 128 -1.70 -19.47 -3.64
N ASP A 129 -0.92 -20.07 -2.73
CA ASP A 129 -0.45 -19.43 -1.51
C ASP A 129 0.89 -18.70 -1.67
N ASN A 130 1.47 -18.73 -2.87
CA ASN A 130 2.75 -18.09 -3.14
C ASN A 130 2.58 -16.56 -3.26
N TYR A 131 3.63 -15.85 -2.86
CA TYR A 131 3.72 -14.40 -2.97
C TYR A 131 4.53 -14.04 -4.21
N TYR A 132 4.09 -12.99 -4.90
CA TYR A 132 4.70 -12.51 -6.13
C TYR A 132 5.23 -11.10 -5.92
N GLN A 133 6.53 -10.95 -6.07
CA GLN A 133 7.26 -9.68 -6.01
C GLN A 133 7.64 -9.22 -7.41
N PHE A 134 7.52 -7.93 -7.67
CA PHE A 134 7.91 -7.29 -8.91
C PHE A 134 9.30 -6.65 -8.80
N PHE A 135 10.12 -6.85 -9.83
CA PHE A 135 11.45 -6.24 -9.98
C PHE A 135 12.43 -6.53 -8.83
N GLY A 136 12.45 -7.76 -8.32
CA GLY A 136 13.30 -8.16 -7.20
C GLY A 136 14.56 -8.95 -7.60
N LYS A 137 15.39 -9.27 -6.60
CA LYS A 137 16.57 -10.14 -6.75
C LYS A 137 16.48 -11.33 -5.81
N LYS A 138 16.60 -12.56 -6.36
CA LYS A 138 16.66 -13.82 -5.59
C LYS A 138 17.95 -14.55 -5.95
N ARG A 139 18.78 -14.88 -4.95
CA ARG A 139 20.09 -15.57 -5.12
C ARG A 139 20.99 -14.90 -6.18
N ARG A 140 21.13 -13.57 -6.10
CA ARG A 140 21.90 -12.71 -7.03
C ARG A 140 21.35 -12.63 -8.47
N LYS A 141 20.22 -13.26 -8.78
CA LYS A 141 19.55 -13.14 -10.09
C LYS A 141 18.38 -12.16 -9.99
N PHE A 142 18.34 -11.18 -10.90
CA PHE A 142 17.20 -10.28 -11.05
C PHE A 142 16.08 -10.97 -11.83
N SER A 143 14.83 -10.70 -11.46
CA SER A 143 13.66 -11.14 -12.23
C SER A 143 12.54 -10.11 -12.12
N VAL A 144 11.79 -9.94 -13.21
CA VAL A 144 10.63 -9.03 -13.25
C VAL A 144 9.53 -9.54 -12.31
N ILE A 145 9.33 -10.85 -12.23
CA ILE A 145 8.42 -11.49 -11.30
C ILE A 145 9.22 -12.54 -10.53
N LEU A 146 9.22 -12.42 -9.20
CA LEU A 146 9.79 -13.39 -8.28
C LEU A 146 8.68 -14.05 -7.48
N GLU A 147 8.76 -15.36 -7.40
CA GLU A 147 7.86 -16.17 -6.58
C GLU A 147 8.53 -16.51 -5.24
N TRP A 148 7.76 -16.38 -4.18
CA TRP A 148 8.14 -16.70 -2.81
C TRP A 148 7.12 -17.66 -2.20
N THR A 149 7.62 -18.82 -1.76
CA THR A 149 6.77 -19.76 -1.03
C THR A 149 6.60 -19.30 0.42
N PRO A 150 5.48 -19.64 1.11
CA PRO A 150 5.30 -19.32 2.52
C PRO A 150 6.48 -19.75 3.41
N ARG A 151 7.04 -20.94 3.14
CA ARG A 151 8.21 -21.47 3.86
C ARG A 151 9.48 -20.63 3.67
N GLU A 152 9.67 -20.01 2.51
CA GLU A 152 10.81 -19.11 2.28
C GLU A 152 10.65 -17.79 3.03
N ILE A 153 9.42 -17.30 3.14
CA ILE A 153 9.09 -16.07 3.88
C ILE A 153 9.26 -16.29 5.39
N GLU A 154 8.73 -17.39 5.94
CA GLU A 154 8.88 -17.72 7.37
C GLU A 154 10.35 -17.74 7.81
N LYS A 155 11.26 -18.21 6.96
CA LYS A 155 12.71 -18.21 7.23
C LYS A 155 13.35 -16.82 7.23
N ARG A 156 12.69 -15.82 6.63
CA ARG A 156 13.17 -14.44 6.48
C ARG A 156 12.52 -13.46 7.45
N VAL A 157 11.32 -13.78 7.94
CA VAL A 157 10.63 -12.97 8.95
C VAL A 157 11.34 -13.16 10.29
N SER A 158 12.33 -12.31 10.57
CA SER A 158 13.08 -12.32 11.83
C SER A 158 13.11 -10.95 12.53
N GLU A 159 12.61 -9.90 11.88
CA GLU A 159 12.70 -8.54 12.41
C GLU A 159 11.47 -8.15 13.23
N ASN A 160 11.68 -7.63 14.43
CA ASN A 160 10.62 -7.01 15.23
C ASN A 160 10.19 -5.66 14.63
N TRP A 161 8.97 -5.22 14.96
CA TRP A 161 8.34 -3.97 14.51
C TRP A 161 9.26 -2.74 14.52
N ASP A 162 9.96 -2.51 15.63
CA ASP A 162 10.79 -1.32 15.81
C ASP A 162 12.00 -1.34 14.87
N SER A 163 12.61 -2.51 14.68
CA SER A 163 13.71 -2.70 13.74
C SER A 163 13.26 -2.48 12.31
N TRP A 164 12.11 -3.06 11.93
CA TRP A 164 11.55 -2.93 10.59
C TRP A 164 11.22 -1.47 10.24
N LEU A 165 10.45 -0.77 11.08
CA LEU A 165 10.12 0.65 10.84
C LEU A 165 11.37 1.52 10.77
N SER A 166 12.34 1.28 11.65
CA SER A 166 13.55 2.09 11.68
C SER A 166 14.42 1.87 10.45
N LYS A 167 14.47 0.65 9.91
CA LYS A 167 15.26 0.30 8.73
C LYS A 167 14.63 0.85 7.45
N ASN A 168 13.31 0.73 7.31
CA ASN A 168 12.59 1.03 6.07
C ASN A 168 12.08 2.47 5.94
N TYR A 169 11.95 3.23 7.03
CA TYR A 169 11.35 4.58 6.96
C TYR A 169 12.15 5.66 7.68
N LEU A 170 12.86 5.33 8.76
CA LEU A 170 13.61 6.34 9.53
C LEU A 170 15.02 6.62 8.99
N LYS A 171 15.53 5.78 8.08
CA LYS A 171 16.84 5.97 7.43
C LYS A 171 16.77 6.76 6.12
N PHE A 172 15.61 7.35 5.79
CA PHE A 172 15.37 8.08 4.54
C PHE A 172 15.81 7.30 3.27
N PRO A 173 15.27 6.09 3.03
CA PRO A 173 15.45 5.46 1.73
C PRO A 173 14.78 6.27 0.62
N ALA A 174 15.15 5.98 -0.63
CA ALA A 174 14.61 6.64 -1.82
C ALA A 174 13.07 6.65 -1.85
N GLU A 175 12.43 5.60 -1.33
CA GLU A 175 10.97 5.52 -1.21
C GLU A 175 10.39 6.60 -0.28
N SER A 176 11.00 6.85 0.88
CA SER A 176 10.55 7.92 1.77
C SER A 176 10.67 9.30 1.10
N PHE A 177 11.70 9.51 0.29
CA PHE A 177 11.85 10.75 -0.49
C PHE A 177 10.74 10.88 -1.56
N VAL A 178 10.46 9.81 -2.30
CA VAL A 178 9.35 9.76 -3.26
C VAL A 178 8.01 10.03 -2.56
N GLY A 179 7.76 9.39 -1.42
CA GLY A 179 6.56 9.60 -0.62
C GLY A 179 6.38 11.05 -0.17
N ILE A 180 7.47 11.72 0.24
CA ILE A 180 7.43 13.15 0.59
C ILE A 180 7.08 14.02 -0.62
N LEU A 181 7.73 13.78 -1.77
CA LEU A 181 7.44 14.55 -2.99
C LEU A 181 6.00 14.36 -3.47
N LEU A 182 5.50 13.12 -3.48
CA LEU A 182 4.12 12.81 -3.80
C LEU A 182 3.14 13.45 -2.80
N GLY A 183 3.48 13.44 -1.50
CA GLY A 183 2.68 14.09 -0.46
C GLY A 183 2.58 15.60 -0.66
N ILE A 184 3.69 16.27 -0.96
CA ILE A 184 3.70 17.72 -1.28
C ILE A 184 2.82 17.99 -2.50
N PHE A 185 2.96 17.19 -3.56
CA PHE A 185 2.17 17.35 -4.78
C PHE A 185 0.67 17.11 -4.54
N ALA A 186 0.31 16.08 -3.76
CA ALA A 186 -1.05 15.81 -3.34
C ALA A 186 -1.65 16.97 -2.51
N LEU A 187 -0.88 17.55 -1.59
CA LEU A 187 -1.31 18.73 -0.83
C LEU A 187 -1.55 19.94 -1.73
N ILE A 188 -0.67 20.19 -2.70
CA ILE A 188 -0.86 21.25 -3.70
C ILE A 188 -2.20 21.03 -4.40
N ILE A 189 -2.51 19.82 -4.87
CA ILE A 189 -3.79 19.51 -5.54
C ILE A 189 -4.99 19.78 -4.63
N VAL A 190 -4.95 19.33 -3.37
CA VAL A 190 -6.07 19.49 -2.43
C VAL A 190 -6.35 20.97 -2.13
N PHE A 191 -5.31 21.80 -2.02
CA PHE A 191 -5.44 23.22 -1.68
C PHE A 191 -5.48 24.14 -2.90
N TRP A 192 -5.21 23.63 -4.10
CA TRP A 192 -5.28 24.41 -5.33
C TRP A 192 -6.74 24.64 -5.71
N ARG A 193 -7.25 25.81 -5.34
CA ARG A 193 -8.62 26.27 -5.63
C ARG A 193 -8.86 26.69 -7.09
N GLY A 194 -7.97 26.33 -8.01
CA GLY A 194 -7.92 26.88 -9.37
C GLY A 194 -8.58 26.01 -10.45
N GLY A 195 -9.55 25.16 -10.10
CA GLY A 195 -10.21 24.24 -11.02
C GLY A 195 -11.71 24.30 -10.94
#